data_AF-W6JKG9-F1
#
_entry.id   AF-W6JKG9-F1
#
_cell.length_a   1.000
_cell.length_b   1.000
_cell.length_c   1.000
_cell.angle_alpha   90.00
_cell.angle_beta   90.00
_cell.angle_gamma   90.00
#
_symmetry.space_group_name_H-M   'P 1'
#
loop_
_entity.id
_entity.type
_entity.pdbx_description
1 polymer ?
#
loop_
_entity_poly.entity_id
_entity_poly.type
_entity_poly.pdbx_seq_one_letter_code
_entity_poly.pdbx_strand_id
1 'polypeptide(L)'
;MTMSYDPLAYEMPWRPNYEKNAVAGWLAASGAALAVEQVSTMPPEPFYWMTGICGVMAMARLPKAIKLHLLQKHLRGRDLEFISITELQKYIKDTPEDMWLGSGFLWENRHAQRVFEILKRDWTSIVGKESTVKKVVRKIQGKRKELPIGQPWIHGVEPKEEKLMQPLKHTEGHTLIVGTTGSGKTRMFDILISQAILRGEAVIIIDPKGDKEMRDNARRACEAMGQPERFVSFHPAFPEESVRIDPLRNFTRVTEIASRLAALIPSEAGADPFKSFGWQALNNIAQGLVITHDRPNLTKLRRFLEGGAAGLVIRAVQAYSERVRPDWEAEAAPFLEKVKNGSREKIAFALMRFYYEIIQPEHPNSDLEGLLSMFQHDQTHFSKMVANLLPIMNMLTSGELGPLLSPDSTDLSDERQITDSAKIINNAQVAYLGLDSLTDNMVGSAMGSIFLSDLTAVAGDRYNYGV
;
A
#
# COMPACT_ATOMS: atom_id res chain seq x y z
N MET A 1 -39.19 -15.29 -0.02
CA MET A 1 -38.65 -15.96 1.18
C MET A 1 -39.29 -15.32 2.40
N THR A 2 -40.06 -16.06 3.15
CA THR A 2 -40.62 -15.63 4.44
C THR A 2 -39.47 -15.48 5.45
N MET A 3 -39.32 -14.31 6.07
CA MET A 3 -38.41 -14.14 7.21
C MET A 3 -38.86 -15.10 8.32
N SER A 4 -38.12 -16.17 8.58
CA SER A 4 -38.30 -16.98 9.79
C SER A 4 -37.72 -16.21 10.98
N TYR A 5 -38.49 -15.26 11.51
CA TYR A 5 -38.17 -14.59 12.75
C TYR A 5 -38.68 -15.46 13.91
N ASP A 6 -37.77 -16.03 14.70
CA ASP A 6 -38.11 -16.72 15.94
C ASP A 6 -37.96 -15.72 17.11
N PRO A 7 -39.07 -15.14 17.62
CA PRO A 7 -39.04 -14.17 18.72
C PRO A 7 -38.59 -14.81 20.05
N LEU A 8 -38.51 -16.14 20.14
CA LEU A 8 -38.10 -16.89 21.33
C LEU A 8 -36.66 -17.40 21.24
N ALA A 9 -35.92 -17.10 20.16
CA ALA A 9 -34.53 -17.53 19.94
C ALA A 9 -33.50 -16.82 20.85
N TYR A 10 -33.87 -16.44 22.07
CA TYR A 10 -32.96 -15.89 23.06
C TYR A 10 -32.06 -17.02 23.62
N GLU A 11 -30.80 -17.05 23.18
CA GLU A 11 -29.77 -17.95 23.71
C GLU A 11 -28.94 -17.24 24.80
N MET A 12 -28.80 -17.85 25.98
CA MET A 12 -27.83 -17.42 27.01
C MET A 12 -26.67 -18.42 27.12
N PRO A 13 -25.68 -18.36 26.21
CA PRO A 13 -24.63 -19.38 26.12
C PRO A 13 -23.51 -19.23 27.17
N TRP A 14 -23.44 -18.09 27.86
CA TRP A 14 -22.33 -17.78 28.77
C TRP A 14 -22.60 -18.20 30.22
N ARG A 15 -23.16 -19.39 30.40
CA ARG A 15 -23.51 -19.98 31.70
C ARG A 15 -22.77 -21.29 31.94
N PRO A 16 -22.69 -21.79 33.19
CA PRO A 16 -22.23 -23.14 33.45
C PRO A 16 -22.97 -24.17 32.58
N ASN A 17 -22.25 -25.16 32.08
CA ASN A 17 -22.78 -26.21 31.23
C ASN A 17 -23.54 -27.25 32.07
N TYR A 18 -24.76 -26.89 32.50
CA TYR A 18 -25.63 -27.77 33.29
C TYR A 18 -26.02 -29.04 32.53
N GLU A 19 -26.08 -28.99 31.20
CA GLU A 19 -26.33 -30.15 30.35
C GLU A 19 -25.22 -31.19 30.48
N LYS A 20 -23.95 -30.75 30.55
CA LYS A 20 -22.83 -31.65 30.84
C LYS A 20 -22.97 -32.29 32.22
N ASN A 21 -23.37 -31.53 33.24
CA ASN A 21 -23.60 -32.07 34.59
C ASN A 21 -24.76 -33.08 34.60
N ALA A 22 -25.84 -32.81 33.85
CA ALA A 22 -26.96 -33.73 33.70
C ALA A 22 -26.53 -35.03 32.99
N VAL A 23 -25.74 -34.94 31.91
CA VAL A 23 -25.17 -36.12 31.24
C VAL A 23 -24.31 -36.93 32.21
N ALA A 24 -23.43 -36.29 32.96
CA ALA A 24 -22.61 -36.96 33.96
C ALA A 24 -23.47 -37.63 35.06
N GLY A 25 -24.52 -36.94 35.53
CA GLY A 25 -25.46 -37.48 36.51
C GLY A 25 -26.23 -38.70 36.00
N TRP A 26 -26.75 -38.66 34.77
CA TRP A 26 -27.44 -39.80 34.15
C TRP A 26 -26.50 -40.98 33.90
N LEU A 27 -25.27 -40.73 33.45
CA LEU A 27 -24.26 -41.79 33.29
C LEU A 27 -23.83 -42.37 34.64
N ALA A 28 -23.69 -41.55 35.68
CA ALA A 28 -23.40 -42.02 37.03
C ALA A 28 -24.55 -42.86 37.61
N ALA A 29 -25.80 -42.43 37.42
CA ALA A 29 -26.98 -43.20 37.83
C ALA A 29 -27.09 -44.53 37.08
N SER A 30 -26.79 -44.52 35.77
CA SER A 30 -26.70 -45.73 34.94
C SER A 30 -25.62 -46.68 35.43
N GLY A 31 -24.43 -46.16 35.76
CA GLY A 31 -23.33 -46.96 36.30
C GLY A 31 -23.62 -47.51 37.70
N ALA A 32 -24.27 -46.71 38.56
CA ALA A 32 -24.70 -47.14 39.87
C ALA A 32 -25.77 -48.24 39.81
N ALA A 33 -26.73 -48.14 38.90
CA ALA A 33 -27.74 -49.18 38.68
C ALA A 33 -27.10 -50.52 38.30
N LEU A 34 -26.12 -50.50 37.39
CA LEU A 34 -25.36 -51.70 37.00
C LEU A 34 -24.48 -52.23 38.15
N ALA A 35 -23.85 -51.35 38.93
CA ALA A 35 -23.03 -51.77 40.07
C ALA A 35 -23.87 -52.40 41.20
N VAL A 36 -25.07 -51.87 41.46
CA VAL A 36 -25.99 -52.43 42.45
C VAL A 36 -26.57 -53.76 41.97
N GLU A 37 -26.85 -53.92 40.67
CA GLU A 37 -27.30 -55.19 40.09
C GLU A 37 -26.29 -56.33 40.35
N GLN A 38 -24.99 -56.05 40.24
CA GLN A 38 -23.94 -57.06 40.48
C GLN A 38 -23.79 -57.48 41.95
N VAL A 39 -24.24 -56.65 42.89
CA VAL A 39 -24.05 -56.87 44.35
C VAL A 39 -25.37 -57.27 45.03
N SER A 40 -26.51 -56.97 44.41
CA SER A 40 -27.84 -57.21 44.95
C SER A 40 -28.38 -58.58 44.55
N THR A 41 -29.21 -59.18 45.40
CA THR A 41 -29.99 -60.39 45.10
C THR A 41 -31.37 -60.08 44.52
N MET A 42 -31.62 -58.82 44.14
CA MET A 42 -32.88 -58.38 43.53
C MET A 42 -32.97 -58.80 42.06
N PRO A 43 -34.19 -58.89 41.49
CA PRO A 43 -34.36 -59.17 40.05
C PRO A 43 -33.61 -58.16 39.16
N PRO A 44 -32.95 -58.59 38.09
CA PRO A 44 -32.11 -57.73 37.24
C PRO A 44 -32.91 -56.81 36.32
N GLU A 45 -34.17 -57.13 36.00
CA GLU A 45 -34.96 -56.43 35.00
C GLU A 45 -35.15 -54.93 35.31
N PRO A 46 -35.51 -54.51 36.54
CA PRO A 46 -35.63 -53.08 36.88
C PRO A 46 -34.33 -52.29 36.69
N PHE A 47 -33.17 -52.91 36.93
CA PHE A 47 -31.87 -52.26 36.75
C PHE A 47 -31.58 -52.02 35.27
N TYR A 48 -31.88 -52.97 34.38
CA TYR A 48 -31.74 -52.76 32.93
C TYR A 48 -32.68 -51.68 32.39
N TRP A 49 -33.94 -51.63 32.87
CA TRP A 49 -34.85 -50.53 32.52
C TRP A 49 -34.32 -49.18 32.98
N MET A 50 -33.80 -49.11 34.21
CA MET A 50 -33.21 -47.89 34.77
C MET A 50 -31.98 -47.43 33.97
N THR A 51 -31.06 -48.34 33.65
CA THR A 51 -29.89 -48.09 32.79
C THR A 51 -30.32 -47.59 31.41
N GLY A 52 -31.32 -48.23 30.78
CA GLY A 52 -31.86 -47.82 29.49
C GLY A 52 -32.43 -46.40 29.49
N ILE A 53 -33.27 -46.07 30.48
CA ILE A 53 -33.85 -44.73 30.64
C ILE A 53 -32.74 -43.69 30.88
N CYS A 54 -31.79 -43.98 31.77
CA CYS A 54 -30.66 -43.10 32.03
C CYS A 54 -29.81 -42.85 30.78
N GLY A 55 -29.57 -43.90 29.98
CA GLY A 55 -28.87 -43.80 28.70
C GLY A 55 -29.58 -42.90 27.70
N VAL A 56 -30.90 -43.07 27.54
CA VAL A 56 -31.72 -42.19 26.66
C VAL A 56 -31.69 -40.75 27.13
N MET A 57 -31.81 -40.51 28.44
CA MET A 57 -31.75 -39.16 29.02
C MET A 57 -30.38 -38.50 28.86
N ALA A 58 -29.29 -39.27 28.98
CA ALA A 58 -27.94 -38.79 28.68
C ALA A 58 -27.79 -38.43 27.20
N MET A 59 -28.23 -39.30 26.28
CA MET A 59 -28.19 -39.06 24.84
C MET A 59 -29.01 -37.83 24.43
N ALA A 60 -30.19 -37.63 25.02
CA ALA A 60 -31.04 -36.47 24.72
C ALA A 60 -30.39 -35.13 25.13
N ARG A 61 -29.51 -35.13 26.14
CA ARG A 61 -28.83 -33.92 26.65
C ARG A 61 -27.44 -33.70 26.06
N LEU A 62 -26.82 -34.76 25.55
CA LEU A 62 -25.45 -34.74 25.03
C LEU A 62 -25.22 -33.72 23.89
N PRO A 63 -26.08 -33.59 22.86
CA PRO A 63 -25.88 -32.60 21.80
C PRO A 63 -25.86 -31.16 22.32
N LYS A 64 -26.76 -30.83 23.26
CA LYS A 64 -26.80 -29.49 23.89
C LYS A 64 -25.55 -29.22 24.72
N ALA A 65 -25.08 -30.22 25.46
CA ALA A 65 -23.84 -30.13 26.23
C ALA A 65 -22.62 -29.90 25.32
N ILE A 66 -22.53 -30.62 24.20
CA ILE A 66 -21.45 -30.47 23.21
C ILE A 66 -21.50 -29.11 22.54
N LYS A 67 -22.68 -28.68 22.05
CA LYS A 67 -22.86 -27.38 21.38
C LYS A 67 -22.39 -26.23 22.28
N LEU A 68 -22.84 -26.22 23.54
CA LEU A 68 -22.47 -25.20 24.51
C LEU A 68 -20.97 -25.24 24.84
N HIS A 69 -20.41 -26.44 25.00
CA HIS A 69 -18.99 -26.61 25.26
C HIS A 69 -18.12 -26.10 24.10
N LEU A 70 -18.49 -26.42 22.86
CA LEU A 70 -17.78 -25.94 21.67
C LEU A 70 -17.85 -24.42 21.59
N LEU A 71 -19.03 -23.82 21.76
CA LEU A 71 -19.20 -22.37 21.75
C LEU A 71 -18.31 -21.67 22.80
N GLN A 72 -18.30 -22.17 24.03
CA GLN A 72 -17.45 -21.63 25.11
C GLN A 72 -15.95 -21.84 24.86
N LYS A 73 -15.58 -22.96 24.21
CA LYS A 73 -14.18 -23.25 23.86
C LYS A 73 -13.65 -22.25 22.82
N HIS A 74 -14.46 -21.83 21.85
CA HIS A 74 -14.03 -20.90 20.80
C HIS A 74 -13.78 -19.47 21.30
N LEU A 75 -14.37 -19.07 22.42
CA LEU A 75 -14.03 -17.80 23.09
C LEU A 75 -12.56 -17.68 23.49
N ARG A 76 -11.84 -18.82 23.61
CA ARG A 76 -10.40 -18.83 23.90
C ARG A 76 -9.54 -18.41 22.71
N GLY A 77 -10.14 -18.26 21.53
CA GLY A 77 -9.46 -18.02 20.27
C GLY A 77 -9.17 -19.32 19.52
N ARG A 78 -8.70 -19.14 18.29
CA ARG A 78 -8.23 -20.20 17.39
C ARG A 78 -6.73 -20.00 17.17
N ASP A 79 -6.05 -21.08 16.80
CA ASP A 79 -4.67 -20.99 16.34
C ASP A 79 -4.65 -20.27 14.98
N LEU A 80 -3.51 -19.64 14.65
CA LEU A 80 -3.35 -18.94 13.37
C LEU A 80 -3.41 -19.94 12.21
N GLU A 81 -4.16 -19.59 11.18
CA GLU A 81 -4.24 -20.34 9.93
C GLU A 81 -3.28 -19.74 8.90
N PHE A 82 -2.59 -20.59 8.16
CA PHE A 82 -1.69 -20.21 7.08
C PHE A 82 -2.17 -20.86 5.79
N ILE A 83 -2.11 -20.11 4.69
CA ILE A 83 -2.52 -20.57 3.37
C ILE A 83 -1.31 -20.68 2.44
N SER A 84 -1.26 -21.75 1.65
CA SER A 84 -0.25 -21.88 0.60
C SER A 84 -0.64 -21.11 -0.67
N ILE A 85 0.34 -20.73 -1.50
CA ILE A 85 0.05 -20.03 -2.76
C ILE A 85 -0.79 -20.89 -3.72
N THR A 86 -0.60 -22.22 -3.70
CA THR A 86 -1.37 -23.17 -4.50
C THR A 86 -2.84 -23.21 -4.08
N GLU A 87 -3.12 -23.16 -2.77
CA GLU A 87 -4.49 -23.06 -2.27
C GLU A 87 -5.13 -21.71 -2.60
N LEU A 88 -4.35 -20.63 -2.52
CA LEU A 88 -4.82 -19.30 -2.90
C LEU A 88 -5.19 -19.23 -4.39
N GLN A 89 -4.35 -19.80 -5.27
CA GLN A 89 -4.65 -19.95 -6.70
C GLN A 89 -5.94 -20.73 -6.95
N LYS A 90 -6.19 -21.79 -6.16
CA LYS A 90 -7.44 -22.54 -6.23
C LYS A 90 -8.65 -21.66 -5.88
N TYR A 91 -8.55 -20.84 -4.83
CA TYR A 91 -9.64 -19.93 -4.46
C TYR A 91 -9.93 -18.92 -5.55
N ILE A 92 -8.90 -18.29 -6.12
CA ILE A 92 -9.06 -17.33 -7.22
C ILE A 92 -9.72 -18.01 -8.44
N LYS A 93 -9.35 -19.26 -8.74
CA LYS A 93 -9.95 -20.03 -9.85
C LYS A 93 -11.42 -20.40 -9.60
N ASP A 94 -11.75 -20.77 -8.36
CA ASP A 94 -13.11 -21.17 -7.99
C ASP A 94 -14.06 -19.96 -7.92
N THR A 95 -13.55 -18.77 -7.61
CA THR A 95 -14.33 -17.53 -7.49
C THR A 95 -13.61 -16.34 -8.17
N PRO A 96 -13.65 -16.24 -9.51
CA PRO A 96 -12.88 -15.23 -10.26
C PRO A 96 -13.36 -13.78 -10.04
N GLU A 97 -14.62 -13.60 -9.69
CA GLU A 97 -15.24 -12.27 -9.47
C GLU A 97 -15.15 -11.79 -8.02
N ASP A 98 -14.55 -12.59 -7.13
CA ASP A 98 -14.49 -12.33 -5.70
C ASP A 98 -13.05 -12.38 -5.17
N MET A 99 -12.80 -11.60 -4.13
CA MET A 99 -11.55 -11.55 -3.40
C MET A 99 -11.75 -12.21 -2.04
N TRP A 100 -10.92 -13.21 -1.73
CA TRP A 100 -10.98 -13.90 -0.45
C TRP A 100 -10.33 -13.05 0.64
N LEU A 101 -11.03 -12.89 1.77
CA LEU A 101 -10.58 -12.10 2.91
C LEU A 101 -10.13 -12.96 4.10
N GLY A 102 -10.54 -14.23 4.14
CA GLY A 102 -10.27 -15.11 5.27
C GLY A 102 -11.42 -16.06 5.60
N SER A 103 -11.30 -16.73 6.74
CA SER A 103 -12.33 -17.58 7.34
C SER A 103 -13.01 -16.80 8.48
N GLY A 104 -14.33 -16.71 8.47
CA GLY A 104 -15.08 -15.94 9.45
C GLY A 104 -16.58 -16.11 9.32
N PHE A 105 -17.37 -15.12 9.72
CA PHE A 105 -18.82 -15.17 9.63
C PHE A 105 -19.39 -13.75 9.49
N LEU A 106 -20.56 -13.64 8.87
CA LEU A 106 -21.29 -12.39 8.81
C LEU A 106 -21.94 -12.12 10.18
N TRP A 107 -21.83 -10.87 10.63
CA TRP A 107 -22.48 -10.45 11.86
C TRP A 107 -24.00 -10.46 11.69
N GLU A 108 -24.67 -11.10 12.63
CA GLU A 108 -26.13 -11.25 12.66
C GLU A 108 -26.62 -10.88 14.06
N ASN A 109 -27.94 -10.73 14.22
CA ASN A 109 -28.57 -10.40 15.50
C ASN A 109 -28.15 -11.36 16.64
N ARG A 110 -28.00 -12.66 16.33
CA ARG A 110 -27.53 -13.66 17.31
C ARG A 110 -26.11 -13.39 17.81
N HIS A 111 -25.22 -12.88 16.96
CA HIS A 111 -23.84 -12.54 17.31
C HIS A 111 -23.81 -11.29 18.19
N ALA A 112 -24.63 -10.28 17.86
CA ALA A 112 -24.77 -9.08 18.68
C ALA A 112 -25.33 -9.40 20.07
N GLN A 113 -26.36 -10.25 20.16
CA GLN A 113 -26.89 -10.74 21.44
C GLN A 113 -25.81 -11.46 22.25
N ARG A 114 -25.07 -12.38 21.62
CA ARG A 114 -23.96 -13.09 22.24
C ARG A 114 -22.94 -12.11 22.82
N VAL A 115 -22.48 -11.12 22.05
CA VAL A 115 -21.54 -10.10 22.54
C VAL A 115 -22.12 -9.30 23.70
N PHE A 116 -23.37 -8.85 23.61
CA PHE A 116 -24.03 -8.12 24.68
C PHE A 116 -24.04 -8.91 26.00
N GLU A 117 -24.31 -10.21 25.94
CA GLU A 117 -24.24 -11.08 27.12
C GLU A 117 -22.81 -11.31 27.62
N ILE A 118 -21.78 -11.30 26.76
CA ILE A 118 -20.37 -11.34 27.20
C ILE A 118 -20.03 -10.07 27.97
N LEU A 119 -20.40 -8.90 27.43
CA LEU A 119 -20.02 -7.60 28.00
C LEU A 119 -20.65 -7.32 29.38
N LYS A 120 -21.74 -8.00 29.73
CA LYS A 120 -22.34 -7.96 31.07
C LYS A 120 -21.51 -8.68 32.14
N ARG A 121 -20.52 -9.49 31.75
CA ARG A 121 -19.76 -10.38 32.65
C ARG A 121 -18.26 -10.22 32.41
N ASP A 122 -17.46 -10.64 33.39
CA ASP A 122 -16.04 -10.82 33.16
C ASP A 122 -15.83 -12.07 32.28
N TRP A 123 -15.43 -11.88 31.03
CA TRP A 123 -15.22 -12.97 30.07
C TRP A 123 -14.18 -13.99 30.53
N THR A 124 -13.24 -13.59 31.40
CA THR A 124 -12.23 -14.50 31.96
C THR A 124 -12.86 -15.58 32.85
N SER A 125 -14.02 -15.29 33.46
CA SER A 125 -14.80 -16.25 34.25
C SER A 125 -15.43 -17.36 33.38
N ILE A 126 -15.72 -17.06 32.11
CA ILE A 126 -16.36 -17.99 31.16
C ILE A 126 -15.30 -18.86 30.48
N VAL A 127 -14.21 -18.24 30.03
CA VAL A 127 -13.10 -18.94 29.37
C VAL A 127 -12.32 -19.82 30.35
N GLY A 128 -12.33 -19.49 31.64
CA GLY A 128 -11.64 -20.25 32.68
C GLY A 128 -10.12 -20.17 32.58
N LYS A 129 -9.43 -20.39 33.70
CA LYS A 129 -7.96 -20.45 33.73
C LYS A 129 -7.46 -21.68 32.96
N GLU A 130 -6.30 -21.57 32.35
CA GLU A 130 -5.62 -22.66 31.64
C GLU A 130 -5.60 -23.95 32.48
N SER A 131 -6.07 -25.06 31.91
CA SER A 131 -6.14 -26.35 32.61
C SER A 131 -4.77 -26.81 33.08
N THR A 132 -4.70 -27.48 34.24
CA THR A 132 -3.47 -28.00 34.85
C THR A 132 -2.69 -28.90 33.89
N VAL A 133 -3.39 -29.73 33.11
CA VAL A 133 -2.77 -30.62 32.11
C VAL A 133 -2.07 -29.81 31.00
N LYS A 134 -2.75 -28.78 30.47
CA LYS A 134 -2.18 -27.92 29.41
C LYS A 134 -0.96 -27.14 29.91
N LYS A 135 -0.97 -26.69 31.17
CA LYS A 135 0.19 -26.07 31.83
C LYS A 135 1.38 -27.01 31.96
N VAL A 136 1.14 -28.26 32.36
CA VAL A 136 2.19 -29.28 32.52
C VAL A 136 2.79 -29.63 31.16
N VAL A 137 1.96 -29.91 30.15
CA VAL A 137 2.43 -30.19 28.78
C VAL A 137 3.24 -29.02 28.21
N ARG A 138 2.78 -27.77 28.39
CA ARG A 138 3.52 -26.59 27.95
C ARG A 138 4.89 -26.47 28.62
N LYS A 139 4.97 -26.72 29.93
CA LYS A 139 6.23 -26.70 30.68
C LYS A 139 7.19 -27.80 30.21
N ILE A 140 6.68 -29.01 29.95
CA ILE A 140 7.47 -30.14 29.44
C ILE A 140 8.01 -29.83 28.03
N GLN A 141 7.23 -29.17 27.18
CA GLN A 141 7.64 -28.76 25.83
C GLN A 141 8.53 -27.51 25.79
N GLY A 142 8.86 -26.90 26.93
CA GLY A 142 9.68 -25.68 26.99
C GLY A 142 9.06 -24.43 26.32
N LYS A 143 7.77 -24.47 25.93
CA LYS A 143 7.12 -23.36 25.21
C LYS A 143 6.70 -22.26 26.19
N ARG A 144 6.98 -21.00 25.85
CA ARG A 144 6.45 -19.84 26.61
C ARG A 144 4.93 -19.73 26.42
N LYS A 145 4.25 -19.16 27.41
CA LYS A 145 2.82 -18.83 27.26
C LYS A 145 2.72 -17.65 26.30
N GLU A 146 2.31 -17.92 25.07
CA GLU A 146 1.92 -16.86 24.14
C GLU A 146 0.65 -16.20 24.68
N LEU A 147 0.73 -14.89 24.91
CA LEU A 147 -0.44 -14.08 25.21
C LEU A 147 -1.07 -13.73 23.85
N PRO A 148 -2.35 -14.04 23.62
CA PRO A 148 -3.00 -13.66 22.37
C PRO A 148 -3.00 -12.13 22.26
N ILE A 149 -2.65 -11.63 21.06
CA ILE A 149 -2.80 -10.22 20.73
C ILE A 149 -4.27 -9.98 20.41
N GLY A 150 -4.88 -8.96 21.03
CA GLY A 150 -6.29 -8.63 20.83
C GLY A 150 -7.24 -9.44 21.69
N GLN A 151 -8.53 -9.43 21.32
CA GLN A 151 -9.62 -10.01 22.08
C GLN A 151 -10.18 -11.24 21.36
N PRO A 152 -9.77 -12.46 21.72
CA PRO A 152 -10.11 -13.67 20.96
C PRO A 152 -11.61 -13.97 20.92
N TRP A 153 -12.37 -13.45 21.89
CA TRP A 153 -13.82 -13.62 21.94
C TRP A 153 -14.55 -12.94 20.79
N ILE A 154 -13.98 -11.90 20.16
CA ILE A 154 -14.62 -11.18 19.04
C ILE A 154 -14.90 -12.15 17.89
N HIS A 155 -13.93 -13.00 17.57
CA HIS A 155 -14.09 -14.06 16.57
C HIS A 155 -14.73 -15.32 17.16
N GLY A 156 -14.50 -15.58 18.46
CA GLY A 156 -15.00 -16.75 19.16
C GLY A 156 -16.52 -16.81 19.40
N VAL A 157 -17.27 -15.74 19.10
CA VAL A 157 -18.74 -15.72 19.28
C VAL A 157 -19.48 -16.64 18.31
N GLU A 158 -18.84 -17.08 17.23
CA GLU A 158 -19.40 -18.05 16.28
C GLU A 158 -18.38 -19.18 15.98
N PRO A 159 -18.71 -20.43 16.36
CA PRO A 159 -17.89 -21.61 16.06
C PRO A 159 -17.84 -21.96 14.57
N LYS A 160 -18.92 -21.67 13.82
CA LYS A 160 -19.01 -22.01 12.41
C LYS A 160 -18.42 -20.90 11.56
N GLU A 161 -17.26 -21.17 10.97
CA GLU A 161 -16.65 -20.29 9.98
C GLU A 161 -17.08 -20.66 8.57
N GLU A 162 -17.16 -19.65 7.73
CA GLU A 162 -17.40 -19.69 6.31
C GLU A 162 -16.33 -18.83 5.63
N LYS A 163 -16.08 -19.06 4.34
CA LYS A 163 -15.14 -18.24 3.59
C LYS A 163 -15.75 -16.86 3.37
N LEU A 164 -15.05 -15.82 3.80
CA LEU A 164 -15.45 -14.44 3.58
C LEU A 164 -14.89 -13.98 2.24
N MET A 165 -15.79 -13.55 1.37
CA MET A 165 -15.51 -13.10 0.02
C MET A 165 -16.01 -11.65 -0.15
N GLN A 166 -15.24 -10.84 -0.84
CA GLN A 166 -15.61 -9.49 -1.27
C GLN A 166 -15.71 -9.45 -2.80
N PRO A 167 -16.85 -9.06 -3.37
CA PRO A 167 -16.94 -8.82 -4.81
C PRO A 167 -15.88 -7.83 -5.30
N LEU A 168 -15.18 -8.16 -6.38
CA LEU A 168 -14.11 -7.31 -6.93
C LEU A 168 -14.63 -5.92 -7.31
N LYS A 169 -15.88 -5.79 -7.76
CA LYS A 169 -16.49 -4.48 -8.04
C LYS A 169 -16.49 -3.54 -6.83
N HIS A 170 -16.51 -4.07 -5.61
CA HIS A 170 -16.46 -3.24 -4.42
C HIS A 170 -15.07 -2.64 -4.16
N THR A 171 -14.00 -3.18 -4.77
CA THR A 171 -12.64 -2.65 -4.58
C THR A 171 -12.44 -1.31 -5.28
N GLU A 172 -13.29 -0.97 -6.27
CA GLU A 172 -13.34 0.36 -6.91
C GLU A 172 -13.64 1.48 -5.90
N GLY A 173 -14.36 1.18 -4.81
CA GLY A 173 -14.67 2.12 -3.73
C GLY A 173 -13.53 2.36 -2.72
N HIS A 174 -12.33 1.83 -3.01
CA HIS A 174 -11.17 1.82 -2.13
C HIS A 174 -11.38 1.01 -0.83
N THR A 175 -10.29 0.72 -0.12
CA THR A 175 -10.34 -0.07 1.12
C THR A 175 -9.39 0.51 2.15
N LEU A 176 -9.89 0.73 3.37
CA LEU A 176 -9.11 1.18 4.52
C LEU A 176 -8.93 0.05 5.51
N ILE A 177 -7.67 -0.33 5.77
CA ILE A 177 -7.32 -1.36 6.75
C ILE A 177 -6.61 -0.70 7.92
N VAL A 178 -7.24 -0.75 9.10
CA VAL A 178 -6.74 -0.12 10.33
C VAL A 178 -6.35 -1.20 11.34
N GLY A 179 -5.30 -0.93 12.11
CA GLY A 179 -4.83 -1.82 13.17
C GLY A 179 -3.51 -1.34 13.76
N THR A 180 -3.14 -1.86 14.92
CA THR A 180 -1.87 -1.58 15.60
C THR A 180 -0.73 -2.44 15.04
N THR A 181 0.52 -2.15 15.39
CA THR A 181 1.66 -3.02 15.04
C THR A 181 1.43 -4.43 15.61
N GLY A 182 1.67 -5.46 14.81
CA GLY A 182 1.44 -6.86 15.21
C GLY A 182 -0.01 -7.34 15.11
N SER A 183 -0.96 -6.50 14.66
CA SER A 183 -2.37 -6.89 14.50
C SER A 183 -2.68 -7.69 13.22
N GLY A 184 -1.67 -8.02 12.41
CA GLY A 184 -1.85 -8.75 11.15
C GLY A 184 -2.08 -7.91 9.89
N LYS A 185 -1.99 -6.56 9.96
CA LYS A 185 -2.19 -5.68 8.78
C LYS A 185 -1.36 -6.07 7.56
N THR A 186 -0.05 -6.27 7.73
CA THR A 186 0.86 -6.64 6.64
C THR A 186 0.48 -7.99 6.03
N ARG A 187 0.01 -8.94 6.85
CA ARG A 187 -0.43 -10.25 6.37
C ARG A 187 -1.72 -10.16 5.56
N MET A 188 -2.65 -9.29 5.97
CA MET A 188 -3.82 -8.98 5.16
C MET A 188 -3.40 -8.37 3.82
N PHE A 189 -2.48 -7.40 3.84
CA PHE A 189 -1.93 -6.81 2.61
C PHE A 189 -1.30 -7.86 1.70
N ASP A 190 -0.47 -8.77 2.22
CA ASP A 190 0.14 -9.86 1.45
C ASP A 190 -0.91 -10.70 0.73
N ILE A 191 -2.01 -11.07 1.42
CA ILE A 191 -3.10 -11.87 0.86
C ILE A 191 -3.82 -11.12 -0.26
N LEU A 192 -4.12 -9.83 -0.06
CA LEU A 192 -4.80 -9.01 -1.07
C LEU A 192 -3.92 -8.77 -2.30
N ILE A 193 -2.65 -8.41 -2.08
CA ILE A 193 -1.64 -8.18 -3.12
C ILE A 193 -1.41 -9.46 -3.92
N SER A 194 -1.19 -10.59 -3.25
CA SER A 194 -0.94 -11.87 -3.93
C SER A 194 -2.13 -12.26 -4.82
N GLN A 195 -3.37 -12.02 -4.37
CA GLN A 195 -4.55 -12.27 -5.19
C GLN A 195 -4.62 -11.34 -6.41
N ALA A 196 -4.31 -10.05 -6.26
CA ALA A 196 -4.26 -9.12 -7.39
C ALA A 196 -3.21 -9.52 -8.44
N ILE A 197 -2.01 -9.88 -7.98
CA ILE A 197 -0.92 -10.37 -8.84
C ILE A 197 -1.37 -11.62 -9.60
N LEU A 198 -1.94 -12.61 -8.90
CA LEU A 198 -2.38 -13.88 -9.48
C LEU A 198 -3.59 -13.73 -10.41
N ARG A 199 -4.37 -12.65 -10.31
CA ARG A 199 -5.40 -12.27 -11.30
C ARG A 199 -4.82 -11.56 -12.52
N GLY A 200 -3.52 -11.29 -12.53
CA GLY A 200 -2.83 -10.64 -13.63
C GLY A 200 -2.90 -9.11 -13.61
N GLU A 201 -3.30 -8.49 -12.50
CA GLU A 201 -3.40 -7.03 -12.37
C GLU A 201 -2.01 -6.36 -12.28
N ALA A 202 -1.92 -5.09 -12.68
CA ALA A 202 -0.78 -4.25 -12.32
C ALA A 202 -0.85 -3.92 -10.82
N VAL A 203 0.24 -4.10 -10.08
CA VAL A 203 0.24 -3.85 -8.63
C VAL A 203 1.42 -2.96 -8.28
N ILE A 204 1.15 -1.84 -7.60
CA ILE A 204 2.18 -0.93 -7.10
C ILE A 204 2.09 -0.90 -5.59
N ILE A 205 3.16 -1.33 -4.94
CA ILE A 205 3.26 -1.45 -3.48
C ILE A 205 4.18 -0.34 -3.00
N ILE A 206 3.62 0.66 -2.31
CA ILE A 206 4.41 1.74 -1.68
C ILE A 206 4.62 1.38 -0.22
N ASP A 207 5.87 1.08 0.14
CA ASP A 207 6.23 0.64 1.48
C ASP A 207 7.23 1.59 2.13
N PRO A 208 6.76 2.48 3.04
CA PRO A 208 7.63 3.38 3.76
C PRO A 208 8.71 2.67 4.60
N LYS A 209 8.45 1.44 5.06
CA LYS A 209 9.34 0.73 6.00
C LYS A 209 10.34 -0.20 5.32
N GLY A 210 10.05 -0.68 4.11
CA GLY A 210 10.90 -1.65 3.43
C GLY A 210 10.76 -3.08 4.00
N ASP A 211 9.52 -3.55 4.20
CA ASP A 211 9.22 -4.93 4.58
C ASP A 211 9.67 -5.93 3.50
N LYS A 212 10.80 -6.58 3.78
CA LYS A 212 11.41 -7.59 2.90
C LYS A 212 10.48 -8.76 2.64
N GLU A 213 9.66 -9.15 3.60
CA GLU A 213 8.78 -10.31 3.45
C GLU A 213 7.66 -10.01 2.47
N MET A 214 7.06 -8.82 2.53
CA MET A 214 6.06 -8.37 1.57
C MET A 214 6.64 -8.27 0.15
N ARG A 215 7.86 -7.72 0.01
CA ARG A 215 8.59 -7.70 -1.26
C ARG A 215 8.77 -9.11 -1.84
N ASP A 216 9.27 -10.03 -1.01
CA ASP A 216 9.59 -11.39 -1.45
C ASP A 216 8.31 -12.21 -1.70
N ASN A 217 7.21 -11.93 -0.98
CA ASN A 217 5.89 -12.52 -1.24
C ASN A 217 5.34 -12.07 -2.60
N ALA A 218 5.43 -10.78 -2.92
CA ALA A 218 5.00 -10.26 -4.22
C ALA A 218 5.82 -10.87 -5.38
N ARG A 219 7.14 -11.01 -5.20
CA ARG A 219 8.01 -11.71 -6.16
C ARG A 219 7.60 -13.17 -6.33
N ARG A 220 7.39 -13.89 -5.22
CA ARG A 220 6.93 -15.29 -5.22
C ARG A 220 5.57 -15.45 -5.90
N ALA A 221 4.68 -14.45 -5.82
CA ALA A 221 3.41 -14.46 -6.55
C ALA A 221 3.60 -14.34 -8.07
N CYS A 222 4.53 -13.50 -8.55
CA CYS A 222 4.89 -13.43 -9.97
C CYS A 222 5.51 -14.75 -10.47
N GLU A 223 6.42 -15.34 -9.68
CA GLU A 223 7.04 -16.64 -9.98
C GLU A 223 5.99 -17.75 -10.07
N ALA A 224 5.03 -17.80 -9.14
CA ALA A 224 3.96 -18.79 -9.13
C ALA A 224 2.96 -18.65 -10.29
N MET A 225 2.86 -17.46 -10.89
CA MET A 225 2.13 -17.21 -12.13
C MET A 225 2.93 -17.61 -13.39
N GLY A 226 4.22 -17.94 -13.23
CA GLY A 226 5.12 -18.24 -14.34
C GLY A 226 5.61 -17.00 -15.10
N GLN A 227 5.52 -15.81 -14.49
CA GLN A 227 5.90 -14.52 -15.08
C GLN A 227 6.82 -13.73 -14.13
N PRO A 228 8.01 -14.27 -13.77
CA PRO A 228 8.93 -13.61 -12.83
C PRO A 228 9.39 -12.22 -13.28
N GLU A 229 9.48 -12.00 -14.60
CA GLU A 229 9.87 -10.73 -15.23
C GLU A 229 8.91 -9.56 -14.97
N ARG A 230 7.70 -9.85 -14.49
CA ARG A 230 6.74 -8.80 -14.09
C ARG A 230 7.15 -8.10 -12.81
N PHE A 231 7.96 -8.72 -11.96
CA PHE A 231 8.36 -8.13 -10.69
C PHE A 231 9.48 -7.11 -10.90
N VAL A 232 9.24 -5.87 -10.49
CA VAL A 232 10.24 -4.80 -10.45
C VAL A 232 10.34 -4.23 -9.04
N SER A 233 11.54 -3.90 -8.60
CA SER A 233 11.79 -3.43 -7.23
C SER A 233 12.62 -2.15 -7.25
N PHE A 234 12.24 -1.17 -6.44
CA PHE A 234 12.98 0.05 -6.17
C PHE A 234 13.21 0.16 -4.66
N HIS A 235 14.45 0.35 -4.24
CA HIS A 235 14.81 0.59 -2.85
C HIS A 235 16.13 1.38 -2.76
N PRO A 236 16.15 2.58 -2.15
CA PRO A 236 17.34 3.45 -2.14
C PRO A 236 18.54 2.82 -1.42
N ALA A 237 18.32 2.02 -0.37
CA ALA A 237 19.38 1.28 0.31
C ALA A 237 20.00 0.12 -0.50
N PHE A 238 19.37 -0.30 -1.61
CA PHE A 238 19.85 -1.38 -2.47
C PHE A 238 19.90 -0.91 -3.94
N PRO A 239 20.75 0.08 -4.27
CA PRO A 239 20.74 0.72 -5.58
C PRO A 239 21.09 -0.25 -6.72
N GLU A 240 22.02 -1.18 -6.50
CA GLU A 240 22.45 -2.16 -7.50
C GLU A 240 21.33 -3.15 -7.90
N GLU A 241 20.45 -3.48 -6.96
CA GLU A 241 19.31 -4.39 -7.19
C GLU A 241 18.05 -3.65 -7.65
N SER A 242 18.07 -2.31 -7.63
CA SER A 242 16.90 -1.49 -7.89
C SER A 242 16.74 -1.16 -9.37
N VAL A 243 15.51 -1.17 -9.85
CA VAL A 243 15.17 -0.52 -11.11
C VAL A 243 15.30 1.00 -10.96
N ARG A 244 15.56 1.67 -12.07
CA ARG A 244 15.63 3.13 -12.14
C ARG A 244 14.28 3.65 -12.61
N ILE A 245 13.67 4.54 -11.84
CA ILE A 245 12.33 5.06 -12.12
C ILE A 245 12.45 6.55 -12.32
N ASP A 246 12.07 7.06 -13.49
CA ASP A 246 11.97 8.51 -13.72
C ASP A 246 10.56 8.97 -13.35
N PRO A 247 10.37 9.64 -12.21
CA PRO A 247 9.05 9.99 -11.74
C PRO A 247 8.60 11.37 -12.25
N LEU A 248 9.39 12.01 -13.13
CA LEU A 248 9.00 13.21 -13.87
C LEU A 248 8.67 12.87 -15.34
N ARG A 249 8.72 11.59 -15.70
CA ARG A 249 8.51 11.11 -17.06
C ARG A 249 7.09 11.35 -17.56
N ASN A 250 6.09 11.14 -16.70
CA ASN A 250 4.68 11.18 -17.08
C ASN A 250 4.07 12.54 -16.69
N PHE A 251 3.68 13.30 -17.71
CA PHE A 251 2.94 14.56 -17.58
C PHE A 251 2.17 14.84 -18.88
N THR A 252 0.95 15.37 -18.77
CA THR A 252 0.21 15.88 -19.93
C THR A 252 0.52 17.36 -20.15
N ARG A 253 0.70 18.13 -19.06
CA ARG A 253 1.10 19.54 -19.06
C ARG A 253 2.42 19.73 -18.30
N VAL A 254 3.33 20.55 -18.84
CA VAL A 254 4.64 20.82 -18.23
C VAL A 254 4.51 21.41 -16.81
N THR A 255 3.43 22.14 -16.55
CA THR A 255 3.08 22.67 -15.22
C THR A 255 2.93 21.61 -14.13
N GLU A 256 2.66 20.36 -14.50
CA GLU A 256 2.56 19.24 -13.55
C GLU A 256 3.92 18.93 -12.91
N ILE A 257 5.02 19.08 -13.65
CA ILE A 257 6.39 18.85 -13.15
C ILE A 257 6.68 19.81 -12.00
N ALA A 258 6.39 21.10 -12.20
CA ALA A 258 6.54 22.12 -11.16
C ALA A 258 5.61 21.87 -9.97
N SER A 259 4.36 21.48 -10.24
CA SER A 259 3.36 21.20 -9.19
C SER A 259 3.77 20.02 -8.31
N ARG A 260 4.30 18.96 -8.92
CA ARG A 260 4.80 17.75 -8.25
C ARG A 260 5.94 18.05 -7.29
N LEU A 261 6.90 18.87 -7.72
CA LEU A 261 8.05 19.25 -6.88
C LEU A 261 7.70 20.32 -5.85
N ALA A 262 6.84 21.29 -6.18
CA ALA A 262 6.40 22.30 -5.24
C ALA A 262 5.54 21.70 -4.10
N ALA A 263 4.86 20.58 -4.33
CA ALA A 263 4.15 19.84 -3.29
C ALA A 263 5.07 19.35 -2.17
N LEU A 264 6.37 19.20 -2.44
CA LEU A 264 7.37 18.78 -1.46
C LEU A 264 7.79 19.92 -0.53
N ILE A 265 7.59 21.17 -0.93
CA ILE A 265 7.93 22.33 -0.10
C ILE A 265 6.97 22.35 1.10
N PRO A 266 7.51 22.24 2.34
CA PRO A 266 6.71 22.39 3.55
C PRO A 266 5.97 23.73 3.55
N SER A 267 4.72 23.74 3.96
CA SER A 267 3.90 24.97 4.01
C SER A 267 3.24 25.03 5.37
N GLU A 268 3.64 25.99 6.19
CA GLU A 268 3.11 26.19 7.55
C GLU A 268 1.80 27.02 7.56
N ALA A 269 1.44 27.66 6.43
CA ALA A 269 0.21 28.43 6.26
C ALA A 269 -0.20 28.50 4.77
N GLY A 270 -1.50 28.70 4.51
CA GLY A 270 -2.04 28.81 3.15
C GLY A 270 -1.41 29.96 2.35
N ALA A 271 -0.99 29.64 1.12
CA ALA A 271 -0.35 30.51 0.13
C ALA A 271 0.99 31.13 0.56
N ASP A 272 2.02 30.30 0.70
CA ASP A 272 3.42 30.74 0.91
C ASP A 272 4.00 31.33 -0.40
N PRO A 273 4.40 32.63 -0.43
CA PRO A 273 5.06 33.24 -1.58
C PRO A 273 6.33 32.49 -2.03
N PHE A 274 7.09 31.88 -1.12
CA PHE A 274 8.29 31.13 -1.48
C PHE A 274 7.95 29.86 -2.28
N LYS A 275 6.81 29.23 -1.98
CA LYS A 275 6.31 28.07 -2.72
C LYS A 275 5.86 28.46 -4.13
N SER A 276 5.19 29.60 -4.31
CA SER A 276 4.78 30.07 -5.64
C SER A 276 5.97 30.48 -6.50
N PHE A 277 6.99 31.15 -5.92
CA PHE A 277 8.23 31.46 -6.62
C PHE A 277 9.01 30.21 -7.02
N GLY A 278 9.16 29.26 -6.09
CA GLY A 278 9.82 28.00 -6.37
C GLY A 278 9.12 27.22 -7.48
N TRP A 279 7.79 27.17 -7.45
CA TRP A 279 6.98 26.60 -8.52
C TRP A 279 7.22 27.29 -9.87
N GLN A 280 7.23 28.63 -9.89
CA GLN A 280 7.43 29.41 -11.12
C GLN A 280 8.83 29.17 -11.71
N ALA A 281 9.86 29.15 -10.88
CA ALA A 281 11.22 28.85 -11.31
C ALA A 281 11.33 27.44 -11.93
N LEU A 282 10.79 26.44 -11.25
CA LEU A 282 10.74 25.06 -11.76
C LEU A 282 9.97 24.96 -13.08
N ASN A 283 8.82 25.65 -13.18
CA ASN A 283 8.01 25.66 -14.40
C ASN A 283 8.77 26.28 -15.57
N ASN A 284 9.39 27.45 -15.37
CA ASN A 284 10.14 28.14 -16.42
C ASN A 284 11.34 27.31 -16.91
N ILE A 285 12.05 26.63 -16.01
CA ILE A 285 13.15 25.72 -16.38
C ILE A 285 12.59 24.51 -17.13
N ALA A 286 11.50 23.89 -16.65
CA ALA A 286 10.89 22.73 -17.31
C ALA A 286 10.40 23.07 -18.72
N GLN A 287 9.74 24.23 -18.90
CA GLN A 287 9.32 24.72 -20.21
C GLN A 287 10.52 24.98 -21.13
N GLY A 288 11.57 25.62 -20.61
CA GLY A 288 12.82 25.82 -21.35
C GLY A 288 13.44 24.51 -21.84
N LEU A 289 13.44 23.48 -21.00
CA LEU A 289 13.93 22.15 -21.36
C LEU A 289 13.10 21.54 -22.50
N VAL A 290 11.77 21.57 -22.39
CA VAL A 290 10.86 21.04 -23.40
C VAL A 290 11.01 21.78 -24.75
N ILE A 291 11.19 23.10 -24.74
CA ILE A 291 11.48 23.89 -25.95
C ILE A 291 12.76 23.40 -26.64
N THR A 292 13.78 23.01 -25.87
CA THR A 292 15.04 22.46 -26.40
C THR A 292 14.96 20.98 -26.78
N HIS A 293 13.75 20.39 -26.82
CA HIS A 293 13.52 18.95 -26.99
C HIS A 293 14.23 18.07 -25.94
N ASP A 294 14.57 18.67 -24.80
CA ASP A 294 15.24 18.00 -23.70
C ASP A 294 14.20 17.66 -22.62
N ARG A 295 14.16 16.41 -22.18
CA ARG A 295 13.18 15.99 -21.17
C ARG A 295 13.62 16.46 -19.77
N PRO A 296 12.72 17.12 -19.00
CA PRO A 296 13.01 17.46 -17.61
C PRO A 296 13.20 16.22 -16.73
N ASN A 297 14.18 16.28 -15.84
CA ASN A 297 14.38 15.32 -14.76
C ASN A 297 14.95 16.06 -13.52
N LEU A 298 15.01 15.39 -12.37
CA LEU A 298 15.38 16.04 -11.10
C LEU A 298 16.80 16.64 -11.19
N THR A 299 17.75 15.90 -11.75
CA THR A 299 19.14 16.32 -11.89
C THR A 299 19.29 17.56 -12.77
N LYS A 300 18.60 17.62 -13.91
CA LYS A 300 18.62 18.78 -14.82
C LYS A 300 17.96 19.99 -14.17
N LEU A 301 16.80 19.82 -13.53
CA LEU A 301 16.11 20.91 -12.85
C LEU A 301 16.98 21.50 -11.74
N ARG A 302 17.58 20.66 -10.89
CA ARG A 302 18.55 21.10 -9.87
C ARG A 302 19.72 21.85 -10.49
N ARG A 303 20.33 21.31 -11.56
CA ARG A 303 21.48 21.93 -12.23
C ARG A 303 21.20 23.37 -12.67
N PHE A 304 20.01 23.64 -13.22
CA PHE A 304 19.66 25.00 -13.66
C PHE A 304 19.21 25.91 -12.51
N LEU A 305 18.66 25.35 -11.42
CA LEU A 305 18.37 26.10 -10.20
C LEU A 305 19.64 26.57 -9.50
N GLU A 306 20.67 25.72 -9.37
CA GLU A 306 21.92 26.05 -8.68
C GLU A 306 22.92 26.78 -9.59
N GLY A 307 23.12 26.27 -10.82
CA GLY A 307 24.14 26.76 -11.76
C GLY A 307 23.69 27.92 -12.65
N GLY A 308 22.43 28.34 -12.53
CA GLY A 308 21.84 29.40 -13.34
C GLY A 308 21.32 28.94 -14.70
N ALA A 309 20.44 29.75 -15.28
CA ALA A 309 19.69 29.41 -16.49
C ALA A 309 20.35 29.86 -17.81
N ALA A 310 21.50 30.55 -17.78
CA ALA A 310 22.12 31.14 -18.98
C ALA A 310 22.31 30.13 -20.12
N GLY A 311 22.80 28.93 -19.80
CA GLY A 311 22.96 27.87 -20.79
C GLY A 311 21.66 27.34 -21.37
N LEU A 312 20.59 27.31 -20.57
CA LEU A 312 19.26 26.91 -21.04
C LEU A 312 18.63 28.00 -21.91
N VAL A 313 18.78 29.27 -21.53
CA VAL A 313 18.32 30.43 -22.30
C VAL A 313 18.91 30.42 -23.71
N ILE A 314 20.23 30.26 -23.83
CA ILE A 314 20.90 30.18 -25.13
C ILE A 314 20.25 29.10 -26.00
N ARG A 315 20.16 27.87 -25.48
CA ARG A 315 19.58 26.75 -26.24
C ARG A 315 18.11 26.96 -26.57
N ALA A 316 17.32 27.50 -25.64
CA ALA A 316 15.89 27.69 -25.81
C ALA A 316 15.58 28.78 -26.84
N VAL A 317 16.30 29.90 -26.82
CA VAL A 317 16.16 30.95 -27.84
C VAL A 317 16.57 30.43 -29.21
N GLN A 318 17.68 29.69 -29.31
CA GLN A 318 18.14 29.10 -30.56
C GLN A 318 17.11 28.11 -31.13
N ALA A 319 16.69 27.12 -30.33
CA ALA A 319 15.71 26.12 -30.76
C ALA A 319 14.36 26.73 -31.14
N TYR A 320 13.89 27.74 -30.40
CA TYR A 320 12.65 28.44 -30.74
C TYR A 320 12.79 29.25 -32.03
N SER A 321 13.92 29.97 -32.19
CA SER A 321 14.19 30.80 -33.36
C SER A 321 14.30 29.96 -34.63
N GLU A 322 15.03 28.84 -34.56
CA GLU A 322 15.15 27.88 -35.67
C GLU A 322 13.79 27.35 -36.14
N ARG A 323 12.87 27.13 -35.20
CA ARG A 323 11.52 26.65 -35.52
C ARG A 323 10.66 27.69 -36.23
N VAL A 324 10.79 28.98 -35.89
CA VAL A 324 9.90 30.03 -36.39
C VAL A 324 10.49 30.84 -37.53
N ARG A 325 11.83 30.89 -37.66
CA ARG A 325 12.53 31.74 -38.63
C ARG A 325 13.75 31.02 -39.23
N PRO A 326 13.73 30.69 -40.54
CA PRO A 326 14.81 29.93 -41.19
C PRO A 326 16.19 30.59 -41.16
N ASP A 327 16.25 31.92 -41.31
CA ASP A 327 17.52 32.69 -41.39
C ASP A 327 17.89 33.36 -40.05
N TRP A 328 17.40 32.84 -38.92
CA TRP A 328 17.60 33.46 -37.61
C TRP A 328 19.07 33.68 -37.23
N GLU A 329 19.99 32.82 -37.70
CA GLU A 329 21.43 32.95 -37.39
C GLU A 329 22.04 34.22 -37.99
N ALA A 330 21.66 34.56 -39.22
CA ALA A 330 22.15 35.76 -39.90
C ALA A 330 21.66 37.03 -39.20
N GLU A 331 20.43 37.00 -38.69
CA GLU A 331 19.82 38.11 -37.97
C GLU A 331 20.28 38.22 -36.50
N ALA A 332 20.66 37.10 -35.89
CA ALA A 332 21.25 37.06 -34.56
C ALA A 332 22.73 37.47 -34.57
N ALA A 333 23.43 37.36 -35.71
CA ALA A 333 24.85 37.66 -35.83
C ALA A 333 25.25 39.07 -35.33
N PRO A 334 24.54 40.18 -35.65
CA PRO A 334 24.85 41.51 -35.13
C PRO A 334 24.77 41.62 -33.60
N PHE A 335 23.90 40.83 -32.97
CA PHE A 335 23.78 40.77 -31.51
C PHE A 335 24.92 39.96 -30.89
N LEU A 336 25.33 38.88 -31.56
CA LEU A 336 26.37 37.95 -31.09
C LEU A 336 27.81 38.44 -31.34
N GLU A 337 28.07 39.20 -32.41
CA GLU A 337 29.42 39.68 -32.76
C GLU A 337 30.08 40.45 -31.60
N LYS A 338 29.30 41.27 -30.89
CA LYS A 338 29.80 42.07 -29.75
C LYS A 338 30.12 41.25 -28.51
N VAL A 339 29.64 40.02 -28.43
CA VAL A 339 29.77 39.13 -27.27
C VAL A 339 30.39 37.77 -27.60
N LYS A 340 30.98 37.62 -28.80
CA LYS A 340 31.50 36.34 -29.33
C LYS A 340 32.56 35.68 -28.43
N ASN A 341 33.33 36.50 -27.71
CA ASN A 341 34.32 36.07 -26.71
C ASN A 341 33.88 36.38 -25.26
N GLY A 342 32.60 36.66 -25.05
CA GLY A 342 32.02 37.00 -23.76
C GLY A 342 31.75 35.77 -22.89
N SER A 343 31.39 36.00 -21.63
CA SER A 343 30.88 34.94 -20.76
C SER A 343 29.55 34.39 -21.28
N ARG A 344 29.17 33.21 -20.79
CA ARG A 344 27.91 32.56 -21.18
C ARG A 344 26.69 33.43 -20.87
N GLU A 345 26.74 34.22 -19.80
CA GLU A 345 25.69 35.18 -19.46
C GLU A 345 25.57 36.29 -20.52
N LYS A 346 26.69 36.84 -21.01
CA LYS A 346 26.68 37.89 -22.05
C LYS A 346 26.05 37.39 -23.35
N ILE A 347 26.34 36.15 -23.72
CA ILE A 347 25.72 35.50 -24.89
C ILE A 347 24.22 35.31 -24.67
N ALA A 348 23.81 34.85 -23.49
CA ALA A 348 22.40 34.70 -23.14
C ALA A 348 21.64 36.05 -23.18
N PHE A 349 22.24 37.13 -22.66
CA PHE A 349 21.65 38.48 -22.74
C PHE A 349 21.54 38.99 -24.18
N ALA A 350 22.53 38.74 -25.03
CA ALA A 350 22.48 39.12 -26.44
C ALA A 350 21.37 38.37 -27.19
N LEU A 351 21.24 37.05 -26.97
CA LEU A 351 20.16 36.25 -27.56
C LEU A 351 18.78 36.61 -27.01
N MET A 352 18.68 36.93 -25.73
CA MET A 352 17.44 37.44 -25.14
C MET A 352 17.03 38.77 -25.81
N ARG A 353 18.00 39.67 -26.03
CA ARG A 353 17.75 40.93 -26.74
C ARG A 353 17.31 40.70 -28.18
N PHE A 354 17.97 39.79 -28.88
CA PHE A 354 17.57 39.35 -30.22
C PHE A 354 16.13 38.83 -30.23
N TYR A 355 15.76 37.97 -29.27
CA TYR A 355 14.39 37.49 -29.14
C TYR A 355 13.38 38.64 -28.99
N TYR A 356 13.61 39.57 -28.06
CA TYR A 356 12.66 40.68 -27.82
C TYR A 356 12.58 41.69 -28.98
N GLU A 357 13.69 41.97 -29.68
CA GLU A 357 13.70 42.96 -30.76
C GLU A 357 13.21 42.40 -32.10
N ILE A 358 13.49 41.12 -32.39
CA ILE A 358 13.27 40.53 -33.72
C ILE A 358 12.18 39.46 -33.70
N ILE A 359 12.21 38.54 -32.74
CA ILE A 359 11.32 37.36 -32.75
C ILE A 359 9.97 37.66 -32.09
N GLN A 360 9.95 38.27 -30.90
CA GLN A 360 8.74 38.52 -30.12
C GLN A 360 7.67 39.32 -30.87
N PRO A 361 8.00 40.39 -31.65
CA PRO A 361 6.99 41.18 -32.34
C PRO A 361 6.11 40.37 -33.32
N GLU A 362 6.65 39.29 -33.89
CA GLU A 362 5.96 38.43 -34.84
C GLU A 362 5.52 37.09 -34.23
N HIS A 363 6.32 36.53 -33.31
CA HIS A 363 6.15 35.18 -32.77
C HIS A 363 6.31 35.14 -31.24
N PRO A 364 5.43 35.81 -30.47
CA PRO A 364 5.52 35.82 -29.01
C PRO A 364 5.28 34.43 -28.42
N ASN A 365 6.02 34.10 -27.35
CA ASN A 365 5.90 32.83 -26.65
C ASN A 365 6.04 33.01 -25.14
N SER A 366 4.94 32.78 -24.42
CA SER A 366 4.87 32.96 -22.97
C SER A 366 5.83 32.05 -22.20
N ASP A 367 6.07 30.84 -22.70
CA ASP A 367 6.91 29.85 -22.02
C ASP A 367 8.40 30.22 -22.08
N LEU A 368 8.87 30.65 -23.25
CA LEU A 368 10.21 31.20 -23.43
C LEU A 368 10.36 32.51 -22.66
N GLU A 369 9.39 33.40 -22.72
CA GLU A 369 9.41 34.67 -22.00
C GLU A 369 9.47 34.50 -20.48
N GLY A 370 8.80 33.48 -19.94
CA GLY A 370 8.93 33.10 -18.52
C GLY A 370 10.37 32.75 -18.15
N LEU A 371 11.05 31.95 -18.99
CA LEU A 371 12.47 31.62 -18.80
C LEU A 371 13.38 32.86 -18.92
N LEU A 372 13.13 33.73 -19.90
CA LEU A 372 13.91 34.95 -20.10
C LEU A 372 13.74 35.92 -18.93
N SER A 373 12.50 36.13 -18.47
CA SER A 373 12.21 36.94 -17.29
C SER A 373 12.89 36.39 -16.04
N MET A 374 12.86 35.06 -15.84
CA MET A 374 13.58 34.40 -14.75
C MET A 374 15.09 34.66 -14.81
N PHE A 375 15.69 34.63 -16.00
CA PHE A 375 17.12 34.87 -16.20
C PHE A 375 17.53 36.33 -15.95
N GLN A 376 16.63 37.30 -16.15
CA GLN A 376 16.89 38.71 -15.86
C GLN A 376 16.96 39.03 -14.36
N HIS A 377 16.37 38.18 -13.50
CA HIS A 377 16.42 38.40 -12.06
C HIS A 377 17.84 38.30 -11.52
N ASP A 378 18.17 39.15 -10.55
CA ASP A 378 19.46 39.10 -9.85
C ASP A 378 19.67 37.73 -9.20
N GLN A 379 20.88 37.17 -9.40
CA GLN A 379 21.23 35.82 -8.94
C GLN A 379 21.13 35.67 -7.42
N THR A 380 21.43 36.72 -6.65
CA THR A 380 21.34 36.71 -5.19
C THR A 380 19.89 36.68 -4.74
N HIS A 381 19.03 37.46 -5.40
CA HIS A 381 17.60 37.45 -5.13
C HIS A 381 16.95 36.12 -5.54
N PHE A 382 17.28 35.60 -6.71
CA PHE A 382 16.81 34.29 -7.19
C PHE A 382 17.19 33.16 -6.22
N SER A 383 18.45 33.11 -5.79
CA SER A 383 18.95 32.10 -4.85
C SER A 383 18.20 32.12 -3.51
N LYS A 384 17.82 33.31 -3.02
CA LYS A 384 16.99 33.44 -1.81
C LYS A 384 15.57 32.91 -2.01
N MET A 385 14.98 33.10 -3.19
CA MET A 385 13.61 32.65 -3.47
C MET A 385 13.51 31.13 -3.62
N VAL A 386 14.54 30.48 -4.17
CA VAL A 386 14.57 29.01 -4.37
C VAL A 386 15.27 28.26 -3.22
N ALA A 387 15.70 28.96 -2.17
CA ALA A 387 16.46 28.39 -1.06
C ALA A 387 15.74 27.22 -0.36
N ASN A 388 14.41 27.23 -0.33
CA ASN A 388 13.62 26.16 0.29
C ASN A 388 13.48 24.91 -0.60
N LEU A 389 13.72 25.04 -1.91
CA LEU A 389 13.67 23.93 -2.87
C LEU A 389 14.98 23.17 -2.94
N LEU A 390 16.11 23.90 -2.88
CA LEU A 390 17.43 23.31 -3.09
C LEU A 390 17.75 22.15 -2.15
N PRO A 391 17.44 22.19 -0.82
CA PRO A 391 17.68 21.06 0.06
C PRO A 391 16.97 19.78 -0.42
N ILE A 392 15.71 19.87 -0.83
CA ILE A 392 14.92 18.72 -1.29
C ILE A 392 15.47 18.19 -2.61
N MET A 393 15.77 19.08 -3.56
CA MET A 393 16.38 18.70 -4.82
C MET A 393 17.74 18.03 -4.61
N ASN A 394 18.55 18.54 -3.69
CA ASN A 394 19.87 18.00 -3.35
C ASN A 394 19.75 16.62 -2.73
N MET A 395 18.80 16.43 -1.81
CA MET A 395 18.51 15.12 -1.22
C MET A 395 18.12 14.10 -2.29
N LEU A 396 17.17 14.43 -3.17
CA LEU A 396 16.66 13.52 -4.21
C LEU A 396 17.63 13.23 -5.35
N THR A 397 18.70 14.03 -5.49
CA THR A 397 19.71 13.88 -6.55
C THR A 397 21.09 13.53 -6.01
N SER A 398 21.20 13.23 -4.72
CA SER A 398 22.48 12.92 -4.06
C SER A 398 22.88 11.45 -4.19
N GLY A 399 24.18 11.20 -4.31
CA GLY A 399 24.77 9.86 -4.32
C GLY A 399 24.10 8.92 -5.32
N GLU A 400 23.85 7.69 -4.87
CA GLU A 400 23.21 6.64 -5.67
C GLU A 400 21.72 6.90 -5.97
N LEU A 401 21.07 7.81 -5.23
CA LEU A 401 19.65 8.10 -5.45
C LEU A 401 19.40 8.89 -6.74
N GLY A 402 20.35 9.75 -7.12
CA GLY A 402 20.25 10.55 -8.35
C GLY A 402 20.06 9.70 -9.61
N PRO A 403 20.95 8.74 -9.91
CA PRO A 403 20.78 7.82 -11.03
C PRO A 403 19.51 6.96 -10.96
N LEU A 404 19.05 6.62 -9.75
CA LEU A 404 17.81 5.85 -9.56
C LEU A 404 16.55 6.66 -9.92
N LEU A 405 16.50 7.96 -9.58
CA LEU A 405 15.34 8.83 -9.81
C LEU A 405 15.45 9.73 -11.05
N SER A 406 16.61 9.77 -11.69
CA SER A 406 16.88 10.51 -12.91
C SER A 406 17.81 9.71 -13.83
N PRO A 407 17.36 8.53 -14.28
CA PRO A 407 18.18 7.64 -15.11
C PRO A 407 18.64 8.31 -16.40
N ASP A 408 19.89 8.04 -16.76
CA ASP A 408 20.44 8.42 -18.05
C ASP A 408 20.28 7.26 -19.04
N SER A 409 19.42 7.43 -20.04
CA SER A 409 19.22 6.43 -21.09
C SER A 409 20.41 6.31 -22.06
N THR A 410 21.37 7.24 -22.01
CA THR A 410 22.58 7.22 -22.85
C THR A 410 23.74 6.49 -22.19
N ASP A 411 23.64 6.21 -20.89
CA ASP A 411 24.63 5.42 -20.17
C ASP A 411 24.42 3.92 -20.44
N LEU A 412 25.26 3.39 -21.32
CA LEU A 412 25.26 1.97 -21.68
C LEU A 412 25.96 1.08 -20.64
N SER A 413 26.64 1.66 -19.65
CA SER A 413 27.34 0.89 -18.62
C SER A 413 26.41 0.41 -17.49
N ASP A 414 25.27 1.09 -17.32
CA ASP A 414 24.26 0.75 -16.33
C ASP A 414 23.16 -0.11 -16.95
N GLU A 415 23.27 -1.43 -16.74
CA GLU A 415 22.35 -2.45 -17.27
C GLU A 415 21.01 -2.52 -16.52
N ARG A 416 20.83 -1.81 -15.40
CA ARG A 416 19.59 -1.86 -14.60
C ARG A 416 18.40 -1.37 -15.41
N GLN A 417 17.24 -1.99 -15.28
CA GLN A 417 16.06 -1.57 -16.04
C GLN A 417 15.64 -0.12 -15.75
N ILE A 418 15.37 0.66 -16.80
CA ILE A 418 14.73 1.99 -16.70
C ILE A 418 13.22 1.84 -16.93
N THR A 419 12.42 2.28 -15.98
CA THR A 419 10.96 2.23 -16.05
C THR A 419 10.31 3.54 -15.59
N ASP A 420 8.99 3.60 -15.68
CA ASP A 420 8.14 4.70 -15.26
C ASP A 420 6.74 4.15 -14.90
N SER A 421 5.91 4.94 -14.21
CA SER A 421 4.60 4.45 -13.75
C SER A 421 3.67 4.02 -14.88
N ALA A 422 3.72 4.67 -16.04
CA ALA A 422 2.92 4.29 -17.20
C ALA A 422 3.33 2.93 -17.75
N LYS A 423 4.64 2.67 -17.91
CA LYS A 423 5.16 1.35 -18.30
C LYS A 423 4.80 0.26 -17.30
N ILE A 424 4.95 0.53 -16.00
CA ILE A 424 4.61 -0.42 -14.94
C ILE A 424 3.15 -0.85 -15.10
N ILE A 425 2.25 0.11 -15.28
CA ILE A 425 0.81 -0.13 -15.42
C ILE A 425 0.47 -0.83 -16.74
N ASN A 426 1.00 -0.37 -17.86
CA ASN A 426 0.68 -0.90 -19.20
C ASN A 426 1.22 -2.32 -19.42
N ASN A 427 2.34 -2.66 -18.80
CA ASN A 427 2.93 -4.01 -18.86
C ASN A 427 2.41 -4.93 -17.75
N ALA A 428 1.39 -4.50 -16.99
CA ALA A 428 0.86 -5.19 -15.82
C ALA A 428 1.97 -5.62 -14.81
N GLN A 429 3.00 -4.80 -14.64
CA GLN A 429 4.10 -5.12 -13.73
C GLN A 429 3.67 -5.04 -12.25
N VAL A 430 4.44 -5.72 -11.41
CA VAL A 430 4.33 -5.68 -9.95
C VAL A 430 5.51 -4.89 -9.43
N ALA A 431 5.28 -3.62 -9.10
CA ALA A 431 6.29 -2.70 -8.63
C ALA A 431 6.30 -2.62 -7.10
N TYR A 432 7.40 -3.04 -6.48
CA TYR A 432 7.65 -2.83 -5.05
C TYR A 432 8.53 -1.58 -4.87
N LEU A 433 8.00 -0.56 -4.19
CA LEU A 433 8.66 0.72 -3.91
C LEU A 433 8.96 0.82 -2.41
N GLY A 434 10.13 0.37 -1.99
CA GLY A 434 10.62 0.54 -0.62
C GLY A 434 11.21 1.94 -0.46
N LEU A 435 10.61 2.79 0.39
CA LEU A 435 11.02 4.20 0.53
C LEU A 435 12.09 4.45 1.59
N ASP A 436 12.46 3.42 2.36
CA ASP A 436 13.47 3.49 3.43
C ASP A 436 13.28 4.67 4.40
N SER A 437 12.02 4.97 4.74
CA SER A 437 11.66 6.14 5.55
C SER A 437 12.10 6.03 7.01
N LEU A 438 12.52 4.84 7.46
CA LEU A 438 13.13 4.64 8.78
C LEU A 438 14.56 5.19 8.83
N THR A 439 15.29 5.12 7.72
CA THR A 439 16.66 5.66 7.61
C THR A 439 16.61 7.16 7.34
N ASP A 440 15.78 7.59 6.39
CA ASP A 440 15.55 9.00 6.09
C ASP A 440 14.07 9.27 5.80
N ASN A 441 13.36 9.77 6.82
CA ASN A 441 11.94 10.04 6.72
C ASN A 441 11.62 11.19 5.75
N MET A 442 12.52 12.17 5.61
CA MET A 442 12.30 13.32 4.72
C MET A 442 12.43 12.89 3.25
N VAL A 443 13.49 12.15 2.92
CA VAL A 443 13.69 11.59 1.57
C VAL A 443 12.59 10.57 1.25
N GLY A 444 12.30 9.66 2.17
CA GLY A 444 11.23 8.67 2.00
C GLY A 444 9.87 9.31 1.73
N SER A 445 9.49 10.33 2.52
CA SER A 445 8.24 11.08 2.31
C SER A 445 8.23 11.82 0.97
N ALA A 446 9.35 12.43 0.58
CA ALA A 446 9.45 13.14 -0.69
C ALA A 446 9.33 12.20 -1.90
N MET A 447 10.01 11.05 -1.87
CA MET A 447 9.89 10.02 -2.91
C MET A 447 8.45 9.49 -3.00
N GLY A 448 7.83 9.16 -1.86
CA GLY A 448 6.44 8.69 -1.82
C GLY A 448 5.47 9.71 -2.42
N SER A 449 5.64 10.99 -2.07
CA SER A 449 4.83 12.09 -2.62
C SER A 449 4.99 12.24 -4.14
N ILE A 450 6.23 12.20 -4.64
CA ILE A 450 6.50 12.28 -6.08
C ILE A 450 5.89 11.08 -6.82
N PHE A 451 6.09 9.85 -6.33
CA PHE A 451 5.53 8.65 -6.97
C PHE A 451 4.00 8.67 -7.00
N LEU A 452 3.35 9.07 -5.90
CA LEU A 452 1.88 9.22 -5.87
C LEU A 452 1.39 10.29 -6.84
N SER A 453 2.12 11.39 -6.98
CA SER A 453 1.80 12.44 -7.95
C SER A 453 1.98 11.96 -9.40
N ASP A 454 3.01 11.18 -9.71
CA ASP A 454 3.20 10.57 -11.03
C ASP A 454 2.07 9.58 -11.35
N LEU A 455 1.68 8.74 -10.39
CA LEU A 455 0.54 7.84 -10.53
C LEU A 455 -0.78 8.57 -10.77
N THR A 456 -0.97 9.71 -10.10
CA THR A 456 -2.15 10.56 -10.31
C THR A 456 -2.17 11.13 -11.73
N ALA A 457 -1.01 11.55 -12.25
CA ALA A 457 -0.89 12.02 -13.62
C ALA A 457 -1.20 10.92 -14.64
N VAL A 458 -0.63 9.72 -14.46
CA VAL A 458 -0.92 8.56 -15.33
C VAL A 458 -2.40 8.16 -15.26
N ALA A 459 -3.01 8.16 -14.08
CA ALA A 459 -4.44 7.89 -13.93
C ALA A 459 -5.31 8.95 -14.64
N GLY A 460 -4.94 10.23 -14.52
CA GLY A 460 -5.63 11.33 -15.21
C GLY A 460 -5.51 11.24 -16.73
N ASP A 461 -4.33 10.88 -17.24
CA ASP A 461 -4.09 10.68 -18.67
C ASP A 461 -4.97 9.55 -19.22
N ARG A 462 -4.99 8.39 -18.55
CA ARG A 462 -5.84 7.25 -18.93
C ARG A 462 -7.33 7.55 -18.83
N TYR A 463 -7.74 8.35 -17.85
CA TYR A 463 -9.14 8.77 -17.72
C TYR A 463 -9.57 9.68 -18.87
N ASN A 464 -8.69 10.59 -19.31
CA ASN A 464 -9.00 11.55 -20.37
C ASN A 464 -8.91 10.95 -21.78
N TYR A 465 -7.94 10.07 -22.03
CA TYR A 465 -7.60 9.60 -23.38
C TYR A 465 -7.84 8.10 -23.59
N GLY A 466 -8.16 7.34 -22.54
CA GLY A 466 -8.39 5.90 -22.60
C GLY A 466 -7.13 5.07 -22.35
N VAL A 467 -7.23 3.75 -22.60
CA VAL A 467 -6.13 2.78 -22.47
C VAL A 467 -5.37 2.66 -23.78
#